data_AF-A0A6L9GDJ0-F1
#
_entry.id   AF-A0A6L9GDJ0-F1
#
_cell.length_a   1.000
_cell.length_b   1.000
_cell.length_c   1.000
_cell.angle_alpha   90.00
_cell.angle_beta   90.00
_cell.angle_gamma   90.00
#
_symmetry.space_group_name_H-M   'P 1'
#
loop_
_entity.id
_entity.type
_entity.pdbx_description
1 polymer ?
#
loop_
_entity_poly.entity_id
_entity_poly.type
_entity_poly.pdbx_seq_one_letter_code
_entity_poly.pdbx_strand_id
1 'polypeptide(L)'
;MNNYRQAMGSTMLSLVAALVLSGCANPGQQDDSSTAPSTAATSSFENTQSGNGSSSAGNGSEAQSYSWGLPASDTSVAGNDGPAYAALQNGCAEGQAYLDAVTPDGYGFRSPLNVVLFAAGLKLCTGDVAGAGQLYAYGTQRYGLSGLPEGKPECELYKSVRSVLEQQPRTAFPCPGGLPPENIVGPAGLVDDPLTMDFDESQPTDTPTPTEDPGTPTTATETSSSESPAESTEPTQSLPDTSGQVSPTL
;
A
#
# COMPACT_ATOMS: atom_id res chain seq x y z
N MET A 1 10.53 8.27 41.81
CA MET A 1 11.42 7.33 42.51
C MET A 1 10.61 6.14 43.00
N ASN A 2 10.58 5.05 42.24
CA ASN A 2 10.75 3.68 42.73
C ASN A 2 10.82 2.73 41.54
N ASN A 3 11.89 1.94 41.56
CA ASN A 3 12.30 0.97 40.56
C ASN A 3 11.49 -0.31 40.72
N TYR A 4 11.15 -0.97 39.60
CA TYR A 4 11.15 -2.43 39.52
C TYR A 4 11.60 -2.88 38.13
N ARG A 5 12.89 -3.24 38.05
CA ARG A 5 13.47 -4.13 37.04
C ARG A 5 13.17 -5.57 37.44
N GLN A 6 12.58 -6.38 36.55
CA GLN A 6 12.93 -7.80 36.25
C GLN A 6 12.37 -8.07 34.83
N ALA A 7 13.15 -8.36 33.79
CA ALA A 7 14.12 -9.44 33.56
C ALA A 7 13.47 -10.78 33.17
N MET A 8 13.72 -11.16 31.91
CA MET A 8 13.85 -12.51 31.34
C MET A 8 12.59 -13.32 31.04
N GLY A 9 12.31 -13.43 29.75
CA GLY A 9 11.50 -14.47 29.13
C GLY A 9 11.99 -14.76 27.72
N SER A 10 13.20 -15.33 27.60
CA SER A 10 13.67 -15.95 26.35
C SER A 10 12.74 -17.09 25.96
N THR A 11 12.11 -17.02 24.79
CA THR A 11 11.55 -18.21 24.13
C THR A 11 11.95 -18.24 22.67
N MET A 12 13.04 -18.99 22.47
CA MET A 12 13.39 -19.82 21.32
C MET A 12 12.65 -19.59 19.99
N LEU A 13 13.38 -18.91 19.11
CA LEU A 13 13.58 -19.25 17.70
C LEU A 13 13.23 -20.71 17.34
N SER A 14 12.27 -20.92 16.44
CA SER A 14 12.18 -22.15 15.64
C SER A 14 12.21 -21.74 14.17
N LEU A 15 13.43 -21.68 13.63
CA LEU A 15 13.72 -21.42 12.24
C LEU A 15 13.63 -22.76 11.49
N VAL A 16 12.60 -22.95 10.69
CA VAL A 16 12.58 -23.98 9.65
C VAL A 16 12.53 -23.25 8.31
N ALA A 17 13.69 -23.02 7.73
CA ALA A 17 13.82 -22.63 6.33
C ALA A 17 14.84 -23.57 5.68
N ALA A 18 14.35 -24.66 5.14
CA ALA A 18 15.05 -25.42 4.13
C ALA A 18 14.94 -24.65 2.81
N LEU A 19 16.06 -24.19 2.25
CA LEU A 19 16.15 -23.91 0.83
C LEU A 19 17.46 -24.44 0.26
N VAL A 20 17.29 -25.14 -0.85
CA VAL A 20 18.23 -26.02 -1.52
C VAL A 20 19.34 -25.20 -2.18
N LEU A 21 20.60 -25.49 -1.83
CA LEU A 21 21.77 -25.07 -2.60
C LEU A 21 21.98 -26.01 -3.79
N SER A 22 21.93 -25.45 -4.98
CA SER A 22 22.65 -25.94 -6.17
C SER A 22 23.22 -24.68 -6.84
N GLY A 23 24.51 -24.44 -6.99
CA GLY A 23 25.61 -25.39 -7.15
C GLY A 23 26.25 -25.09 -8.51
N CYS A 24 27.04 -24.03 -8.60
CA CYS A 24 28.07 -23.84 -9.63
C CYS A 24 29.22 -23.05 -8.98
N ALA A 25 30.20 -23.78 -8.48
CA ALA A 25 31.49 -23.26 -8.04
C ALA A 25 32.36 -22.96 -9.27
N ASN A 26 32.96 -21.78 -9.32
CA ASN A 26 34.08 -21.48 -10.20
C ASN A 26 35.19 -20.79 -9.36
N PRO A 27 36.32 -21.46 -9.07
CA PRO A 27 37.41 -20.82 -8.35
C PRO A 27 38.42 -20.21 -9.34
N GLY A 28 38.80 -18.95 -9.08
CA GLY A 28 40.07 -18.38 -9.55
C GLY A 28 39.93 -17.11 -10.35
N GLN A 29 40.19 -15.96 -9.72
CA GLN A 29 41.33 -15.11 -10.08
C GLN A 29 41.51 -14.02 -9.03
N GLN A 30 42.68 -14.03 -8.37
CA GLN A 30 43.25 -12.86 -7.73
C GLN A 30 43.76 -11.95 -8.84
N ASP A 31 43.33 -10.69 -8.84
CA ASP A 31 44.09 -9.59 -9.42
C ASP A 31 43.85 -8.34 -8.54
N ASP A 32 44.92 -7.97 -7.85
CA ASP A 32 45.14 -6.66 -7.23
C ASP A 32 44.96 -5.55 -8.28
N SER A 33 44.06 -4.60 -8.05
CA SER A 33 44.17 -3.26 -8.63
C SER A 33 43.32 -2.24 -7.86
N SER A 34 44.05 -1.36 -7.17
CA SER A 34 43.55 -0.08 -6.68
C SER A 34 42.90 0.72 -7.81
N THR A 35 41.63 1.10 -7.65
CA THR A 35 41.02 2.29 -8.28
C THR A 35 39.78 2.71 -7.45
N ALA A 36 39.88 3.84 -6.76
CA ALA A 36 38.72 4.65 -6.34
C ALA A 36 38.09 5.32 -7.59
N PRO A 37 36.85 5.88 -7.57
CA PRO A 37 35.91 6.08 -6.47
C PRO A 37 34.49 5.53 -6.74
N SER A 38 33.67 5.61 -5.69
CA SER A 38 32.21 5.43 -5.68
C SER A 38 31.54 6.07 -6.89
N THR A 39 31.05 5.21 -7.79
CA THR A 39 30.12 5.61 -8.86
C THR A 39 28.74 5.43 -8.29
N ALA A 40 28.04 6.54 -8.05
CA ALA A 40 26.65 6.55 -7.67
C ALA A 40 25.86 5.69 -8.67
N ALA A 41 25.21 4.64 -8.17
CA ALA A 41 24.21 3.90 -8.92
C ALA A 41 23.05 4.86 -9.20
N THR A 42 23.14 5.57 -10.33
CA THR A 42 22.01 6.24 -10.95
C THR A 42 21.09 5.12 -11.43
N SER A 43 20.16 4.72 -10.57
CA SER A 43 18.99 3.96 -11.00
C SER A 43 18.20 4.91 -11.88
N SER A 44 18.47 4.82 -13.19
CA SER A 44 17.64 5.39 -14.23
C SER A 44 16.30 4.67 -14.17
N PHE A 45 15.44 5.09 -13.26
CA PHE A 45 14.01 5.01 -13.52
C PHE A 45 13.80 5.91 -14.72
N GLU A 46 13.78 5.31 -15.91
CA GLU A 46 13.11 5.85 -17.08
C GLU A 46 11.65 6.08 -16.67
N ASN A 47 11.42 7.18 -15.97
CA ASN A 47 10.15 7.86 -16.01
C ASN A 47 10.06 8.40 -17.44
N THR A 48 9.72 7.51 -18.37
CA THR A 48 9.37 7.83 -19.75
C THR A 48 8.02 8.53 -19.74
N GLN A 49 7.98 9.69 -19.07
CA GLN A 49 7.10 10.76 -19.49
C GLN A 49 7.75 11.36 -20.73
N SER A 50 7.64 10.62 -21.84
CA SER A 50 7.97 11.08 -23.19
C SER A 50 7.01 12.22 -23.53
N GLY A 51 7.33 13.40 -23.00
CA GLY A 51 6.75 14.67 -23.40
C GLY A 51 7.33 15.09 -24.74
N ASN A 52 7.12 14.28 -25.78
CA ASN A 52 7.29 14.74 -27.14
C ASN A 52 5.92 15.23 -27.63
N GLY A 53 5.67 16.51 -27.38
CA GLY A 53 4.52 17.24 -27.92
C GLY A 53 4.60 17.28 -29.44
N SER A 54 4.20 16.20 -30.09
CA SER A 54 3.82 16.19 -31.49
C SER A 54 2.31 16.37 -31.52
N SER A 55 1.90 17.62 -31.74
CA SER A 55 0.52 18.04 -31.97
C SER A 55 0.04 17.46 -33.31
N SER A 56 -0.14 16.14 -33.37
CA SER A 56 -0.77 15.50 -34.50
C SER A 56 -2.28 15.68 -34.35
N ALA A 57 -2.83 16.55 -35.19
CA ALA A 57 -4.26 16.80 -35.31
C ALA A 57 -4.96 15.57 -35.90
N GLY A 58 -5.10 14.52 -35.09
CA GLY A 58 -5.90 13.34 -35.35
C GLY A 58 -7.07 13.31 -34.39
N ASN A 59 -8.27 13.55 -34.92
CA ASN A 59 -9.53 13.45 -34.18
C ASN A 59 -9.68 12.04 -33.59
N GLY A 60 -9.49 11.94 -32.27
CA GLY A 60 -9.58 10.71 -31.51
C GLY A 60 -8.57 10.73 -30.39
N SER A 61 -8.75 11.63 -29.41
CA SER A 61 -7.92 11.62 -28.20
C SER A 61 -8.13 10.28 -27.50
N GLU A 62 -7.16 9.37 -27.65
CA GLU A 62 -7.08 8.19 -26.79
C GLU A 62 -7.17 8.68 -25.34
N ALA A 63 -8.09 8.10 -24.56
CA ALA A 63 -8.28 8.52 -23.19
C ALA A 63 -6.95 8.37 -22.46
N GLN A 64 -6.37 9.50 -22.04
CA GLN A 64 -5.12 9.49 -21.31
C GLN A 64 -5.31 8.71 -20.01
N SER A 65 -4.56 7.63 -19.85
CA SER A 65 -4.56 6.84 -18.63
C SER A 65 -3.39 7.24 -17.74
N TYR A 66 -3.64 7.26 -16.43
CA TYR A 66 -2.64 7.54 -15.41
C TYR A 66 -2.40 6.27 -14.62
N SER A 67 -1.24 5.64 -14.84
CA SER A 67 -0.81 4.43 -14.16
C SER A 67 -0.12 4.76 -12.84
N TRP A 68 -0.13 3.78 -11.93
CA TRP A 68 0.58 3.89 -10.66
C TRP A 68 2.09 4.07 -10.85
N GLY A 69 2.67 4.93 -10.02
CA GLY A 69 4.11 5.17 -9.95
C GLY A 69 4.42 6.26 -8.93
N LEU A 70 5.57 6.15 -8.26
CA LEU A 70 6.06 7.14 -7.32
C LEU A 70 7.26 7.87 -7.92
N PRO A 71 7.28 9.21 -7.93
CA PRO A 71 8.48 9.95 -8.34
C PRO A 71 9.57 9.81 -7.28
N ALA A 72 10.81 10.10 -7.66
CA ALA A 72 11.88 10.37 -6.70
C ALA A 72 11.46 11.51 -5.75
N SER A 73 11.66 11.32 -4.45
CA SER A 73 11.39 12.32 -3.41
C SER A 73 12.49 12.26 -2.35
N ASP A 74 12.60 13.30 -1.53
CA ASP A 74 13.47 13.31 -0.37
C ASP A 74 12.94 12.34 0.70
N THR A 75 13.60 11.19 0.85
CA THR A 75 13.25 10.15 1.83
C THR A 75 13.94 10.36 3.19
N SER A 76 14.65 11.47 3.40
CA SER A 76 15.31 11.78 4.68
C SER A 76 14.37 12.35 5.75
N VAL A 77 13.05 12.30 5.51
CA VAL A 77 12.04 12.77 6.45
C VAL A 77 12.03 11.92 7.72
N ALA A 78 11.89 12.59 8.87
CA ALA A 78 11.86 11.95 10.18
C ALA A 78 10.63 11.03 10.36
N GLY A 79 10.77 10.04 11.24
CA GLY A 79 9.77 9.00 11.46
C GLY A 79 9.83 7.93 10.38
N ASN A 80 8.72 7.23 10.18
CA ASN A 80 8.64 6.12 9.21
C ASN A 80 8.16 6.54 7.81
N ASP A 81 7.73 7.80 7.61
CA ASP A 81 7.24 8.27 6.30
C ASP A 81 8.29 8.17 5.19
N GLY A 82 9.52 8.62 5.46
CA GLY A 82 10.62 8.59 4.50
C GLY A 82 11.06 7.17 4.11
N PRO A 83 11.42 6.32 5.08
CA PRO A 83 11.78 4.93 4.81
C PRO A 83 10.64 4.10 4.22
N ALA A 84 9.39 4.30 4.64
CA ALA A 84 8.23 3.65 4.03
C ALA A 84 8.10 4.01 2.55
N TYR A 85 8.17 5.30 2.22
CA TYR A 85 8.13 5.77 0.83
C TYR A 85 9.27 5.17 0.00
N ALA A 86 10.49 5.15 0.54
CA ALA A 86 11.63 4.50 -0.10
C ALA A 86 11.39 3.01 -0.35
N ALA A 87 10.82 2.29 0.61
CA ALA A 87 10.48 0.88 0.44
C ALA A 87 9.46 0.67 -0.68
N LEU A 88 8.39 1.46 -0.71
CA LEU A 88 7.36 1.38 -1.75
C LEU A 88 7.87 1.78 -3.15
N GLN A 89 8.84 2.69 -3.24
CA GLN A 89 9.54 2.98 -4.50
C GLN A 89 10.34 1.80 -5.04
N ASN A 90 10.90 0.97 -4.15
CA ASN A 90 11.67 -0.21 -4.54
C ASN A 90 10.78 -1.38 -4.98
N GLY A 91 9.53 -1.40 -4.54
CA GLY A 91 8.54 -2.37 -4.98
C GLY A 91 7.40 -2.54 -3.99
N CYS A 92 6.33 -3.20 -4.45
CA CYS A 92 5.16 -3.45 -3.62
C CYS A 92 5.48 -4.43 -2.48
N ALA A 93 6.35 -5.41 -2.72
CA ALA A 93 6.74 -6.41 -1.72
C ALA A 93 7.57 -5.77 -0.59
N GLU A 94 8.51 -4.90 -0.94
CA GLU A 94 9.35 -4.13 -0.03
C GLU A 94 8.50 -3.17 0.80
N GLY A 95 7.57 -2.46 0.16
CA GLY A 95 6.62 -1.59 0.85
C GLY A 95 5.73 -2.35 1.84
N GLN A 96 5.21 -3.53 1.45
CA GLN A 96 4.39 -4.37 2.34
C GLN A 96 5.22 -4.89 3.52
N ALA A 97 6.42 -5.42 3.25
CA ALA A 97 7.31 -5.91 4.29
C ALA A 97 7.70 -4.81 5.29
N TYR A 98 7.86 -3.56 4.81
CA TYR A 98 8.09 -2.42 5.69
C TYR A 98 6.88 -2.14 6.59
N LEU A 99 5.66 -2.10 6.03
CA LEU A 99 4.44 -1.87 6.80
C LEU A 99 4.25 -2.94 7.87
N ASP A 100 4.42 -4.21 7.52
CA ASP A 100 4.31 -5.33 8.44
C ASP A 100 5.33 -5.24 9.59
N ALA A 101 6.54 -4.77 9.28
CA ALA A 101 7.61 -4.61 10.26
C ALA A 101 7.35 -3.49 11.27
N VAL A 102 6.69 -2.40 10.87
CA VAL A 102 6.45 -1.23 11.75
C VAL A 102 5.08 -1.25 12.45
N THR A 103 4.15 -2.09 11.99
CA THR A 103 2.80 -2.21 12.58
C THR A 103 2.82 -2.51 14.10
N PRO A 104 3.66 -3.45 14.61
CA PRO A 104 3.68 -3.78 16.05
C PRO A 104 4.06 -2.61 16.97
N ASP A 105 4.77 -1.60 16.45
CA ASP A 105 5.24 -0.43 17.18
C ASP A 105 4.30 0.79 17.03
N GLY A 106 3.09 0.59 16.48
CA GLY A 106 2.12 1.67 16.26
C GLY A 106 2.42 2.50 15.01
N TYR A 107 2.92 1.86 13.95
CA TYR A 107 3.28 2.40 12.63
C TYR A 107 4.43 3.42 12.60
N GLY A 108 4.54 4.35 13.56
CA GLY A 108 5.60 5.35 13.63
C GLY A 108 5.61 6.39 12.48
N PHE A 109 4.51 6.50 11.74
CA PHE A 109 4.28 7.57 10.76
C PHE A 109 3.93 8.87 11.49
N ARG A 110 4.13 10.01 10.85
CA ARG A 110 3.82 11.33 11.43
C ARG A 110 2.32 11.59 11.62
N SER A 111 1.46 10.88 10.89
CA SER A 111 0.02 11.02 11.00
C SER A 111 -0.69 9.70 10.63
N PRO A 112 -1.89 9.46 11.16
CA PRO A 112 -2.69 8.29 10.77
C PRO A 112 -3.10 8.35 9.29
N LEU A 113 -3.33 9.55 8.75
CA LEU A 113 -3.59 9.75 7.32
C LEU A 113 -2.45 9.20 6.45
N ASN A 114 -1.20 9.39 6.87
CA ASN A 114 -0.05 8.92 6.09
C ASN A 114 0.02 7.39 6.04
N VAL A 115 -0.38 6.69 7.11
CA VAL A 115 -0.50 5.22 7.12
C VAL A 115 -1.54 4.76 6.10
N VAL A 116 -2.73 5.39 6.10
CA VAL A 116 -3.80 5.04 5.15
C VAL A 116 -3.41 5.32 3.71
N LEU A 117 -2.74 6.46 3.44
CA LEU A 117 -2.23 6.78 2.11
C LEU A 117 -1.16 5.79 1.65
N PHE A 118 -0.32 5.31 2.57
CA PHE A 118 0.68 4.28 2.28
C PHE A 118 0.04 2.95 1.90
N ALA A 119 -0.94 2.50 2.68
CA ALA A 119 -1.71 1.30 2.38
C ALA A 119 -2.49 1.43 1.06
N ALA A 120 -3.08 2.60 0.78
CA ALA A 120 -3.72 2.86 -0.51
C ALA A 120 -2.70 2.79 -1.68
N GLY A 121 -1.49 3.30 -1.48
CA GLY A 121 -0.39 3.17 -2.44
C GLY A 121 0.02 1.72 -2.68
N LEU A 122 0.10 0.90 -1.63
CA LEU A 122 0.35 -0.55 -1.76
C LEU A 122 -0.74 -1.26 -2.57
N LYS A 123 -2.02 -0.90 -2.36
CA LYS A 123 -3.13 -1.42 -3.15
C LYS A 123 -3.02 -1.04 -4.62
N LEU A 124 -2.69 0.21 -4.94
CA LEU A 124 -2.44 0.63 -6.33
C LEU A 124 -1.24 -0.09 -6.94
N CYS A 125 -0.19 -0.33 -6.15
CA CYS A 125 1.01 -1.03 -6.57
C CYS A 125 0.71 -2.48 -7.02
N THR A 126 -0.22 -3.16 -6.34
CA THR A 126 -0.65 -4.52 -6.70
C THR A 126 -1.81 -4.55 -7.70
N GLY A 127 -2.27 -3.39 -8.20
CA GLY A 127 -3.35 -3.27 -9.18
C GLY A 127 -4.76 -3.25 -8.59
N ASP A 128 -4.90 -3.22 -7.26
CA ASP A 128 -6.18 -3.14 -6.55
C ASP A 128 -6.67 -1.68 -6.43
N VAL A 129 -7.15 -1.13 -7.55
CA VAL A 129 -7.65 0.26 -7.63
C VAL A 129 -8.88 0.48 -6.74
N ALA A 130 -9.77 -0.50 -6.65
CA ALA A 130 -10.99 -0.40 -5.84
C ALA A 130 -10.65 -0.35 -4.34
N GLY A 131 -9.77 -1.23 -3.86
CA GLY A 131 -9.30 -1.23 -2.47
C GLY A 131 -8.55 0.05 -2.11
N ALA A 132 -7.72 0.57 -3.02
CA ALA A 132 -7.07 1.86 -2.84
C ALA A 132 -8.06 3.02 -2.69
N GLY A 133 -9.12 3.04 -3.51
CA GLY A 133 -10.18 4.04 -3.45
C GLY A 133 -10.93 4.02 -2.12
N GLN A 134 -11.22 2.83 -1.58
CA GLN A 134 -11.87 2.69 -0.28
C GLN A 134 -10.99 3.22 0.86
N LEU A 135 -9.70 2.84 0.89
CA LEU A 135 -8.75 3.36 1.87
C LEU A 135 -8.61 4.88 1.78
N TYR A 136 -8.46 5.42 0.56
CA TYR A 136 -8.37 6.86 0.36
C TYR A 136 -9.61 7.61 0.85
N ALA A 137 -10.81 7.13 0.49
CA ALA A 137 -12.06 7.74 0.93
C ALA A 137 -12.20 7.70 2.46
N TYR A 138 -11.89 6.55 3.08
CA TYR A 138 -11.89 6.40 4.53
C TYR A 138 -10.91 7.38 5.20
N GLY A 139 -9.64 7.38 4.77
CA GLY A 139 -8.61 8.22 5.38
C GLY A 139 -8.92 9.71 5.27
N THR A 140 -9.39 10.17 4.11
CA THR A 140 -9.75 11.59 3.91
C THR A 140 -11.00 12.00 4.66
N GLN A 141 -12.00 11.13 4.80
CA GLN A 141 -13.19 11.40 5.60
C GLN A 141 -12.86 11.44 7.10
N ARG A 142 -12.00 10.53 7.57
CA ARG A 142 -11.71 10.35 9.00
C ARG A 142 -10.68 11.35 9.52
N TYR A 143 -9.60 11.56 8.77
CA TYR A 143 -8.44 12.35 9.23
C TYR A 143 -8.28 13.68 8.49
N GLY A 144 -9.04 13.91 7.41
CA GLY A 144 -8.85 15.08 6.55
C GLY A 144 -7.62 14.96 5.65
N LEU A 145 -7.19 16.07 5.05
CA LEU A 145 -6.07 16.14 4.11
C LEU A 145 -4.94 17.06 4.58
N SER A 146 -4.98 17.52 5.82
CA SER A 146 -3.95 18.37 6.42
C SER A 146 -2.65 17.60 6.65
N GLY A 147 -1.53 18.30 6.79
CA GLY A 147 -0.22 17.71 7.09
C GLY A 147 0.52 17.16 5.89
N LEU A 148 0.16 17.58 4.68
CA LEU A 148 0.81 17.18 3.44
C LEU A 148 1.64 18.35 2.88
N PRO A 149 2.84 18.63 3.41
CA PRO A 149 3.70 19.70 2.91
C PRO A 149 4.28 19.40 1.51
N GLU A 150 4.42 20.44 0.69
CA GLU A 150 5.00 20.36 -0.65
C GLU A 150 6.44 19.81 -0.61
N GLY A 151 6.77 18.94 -1.58
CA GLY A 151 8.11 18.35 -1.70
C GLY A 151 8.45 17.29 -0.64
N LYS A 152 7.47 16.83 0.14
CA LYS A 152 7.65 15.72 1.08
C LYS A 152 7.01 14.42 0.57
N PRO A 153 7.54 13.24 0.99
CA PRO A 153 7.05 11.93 0.57
C PRO A 153 5.54 11.76 0.71
N GLU A 154 4.96 12.22 1.82
CA GLU A 154 3.52 12.11 2.08
C GLU A 154 2.68 12.86 1.05
N CYS A 155 3.13 14.04 0.58
CA CYS A 155 2.40 14.72 -0.47
C CYS A 155 2.61 14.07 -1.84
N GLU A 156 3.83 13.63 -2.16
CA GLU A 156 4.09 12.96 -3.44
C GLU A 156 3.32 11.64 -3.54
N LEU A 157 3.14 10.94 -2.43
CA LEU A 157 2.28 9.77 -2.30
C LEU A 157 0.81 10.13 -2.53
N TYR A 158 0.28 11.14 -1.83
CA TYR A 158 -1.08 11.66 -2.03
C TYR A 158 -1.37 12.01 -3.50
N LYS A 159 -0.47 12.76 -4.14
CA LYS A 159 -0.61 13.15 -5.56
C LYS A 159 -0.66 11.94 -6.48
N SER A 160 0.17 10.92 -6.21
CA SER A 160 0.23 9.70 -7.01
C SER A 160 -1.03 8.85 -6.84
N VAL A 161 -1.52 8.70 -5.60
CA VAL A 161 -2.79 8.01 -5.31
C VAL A 161 -3.95 8.69 -6.02
N ARG A 162 -4.12 10.01 -5.88
CA ARG A 162 -5.19 10.75 -6.55
C ARG A 162 -5.09 10.71 -8.08
N SER A 163 -3.86 10.78 -8.62
CA SER A 163 -3.66 10.71 -10.07
C SER A 163 -4.22 9.44 -10.69
N VAL A 164 -4.03 8.30 -10.02
CA VAL A 164 -4.60 7.03 -10.48
C VAL A 164 -6.10 6.95 -10.22
N LEU A 165 -6.57 7.34 -9.03
CA LEU A 165 -7.99 7.22 -8.68
C LEU A 165 -8.89 8.14 -9.53
N GLU A 166 -8.42 9.34 -9.85
CA GLU A 166 -9.21 10.35 -10.58
C GLU A 166 -8.83 10.46 -12.05
N GLN A 167 -7.86 9.66 -12.52
CA GLN A 167 -7.35 9.69 -13.90
C GLN A 167 -7.03 11.12 -14.36
N GLN A 168 -6.23 11.80 -13.56
CA GLN A 168 -5.77 13.18 -13.79
C GLN A 168 -4.28 13.31 -13.51
N PRO A 169 -3.59 14.31 -14.08
CA PRO A 169 -2.16 14.47 -13.87
C PRO A 169 -1.86 14.86 -12.43
N ARG A 170 -0.72 14.41 -11.89
CA ARG A 170 -0.27 14.70 -10.50
C ARG A 170 -0.23 16.20 -10.18
N THR A 171 0.01 17.04 -11.19
CA THR A 171 0.04 18.51 -11.07
C THR A 171 -1.33 19.15 -10.84
N ALA A 172 -2.43 18.42 -11.06
CA ALA A 172 -3.79 18.86 -10.74
C ALA A 172 -4.09 18.82 -9.23
N PHE A 173 -3.23 18.16 -8.44
CA PHE A 173 -3.44 17.92 -7.02
C PHE A 173 -2.43 18.72 -6.18
N PRO A 174 -2.77 19.95 -5.77
CA PRO A 174 -1.89 20.72 -4.87
C PRO A 174 -1.79 20.07 -3.49
N CYS A 175 -0.64 20.21 -2.84
CA CYS A 175 -0.40 19.76 -1.47
C CYS A 175 -1.15 20.68 -0.48
N PRO A 176 -2.11 20.16 0.31
CA PRO A 176 -2.88 21.01 1.24
C PRO A 176 -2.05 21.64 2.38
N GLY A 177 -0.86 21.11 2.69
CA GLY A 177 0.00 21.63 3.76
C GLY A 177 -0.64 21.52 5.15
N GLY A 178 -0.23 22.41 6.07
CA GLY A 178 -0.76 22.46 7.43
C GLY A 178 -0.12 21.47 8.41
N LEU A 179 -0.71 21.35 9.59
CA LEU A 179 -0.28 20.38 10.60
C LEU A 179 -0.89 19.00 10.30
N PRO A 180 -0.13 17.91 10.54
CA PRO A 180 -0.68 16.57 10.44
C PRO A 180 -1.85 16.37 11.41
N PRO A 181 -2.89 15.63 11.01
CA PRO A 181 -3.96 15.26 11.92
C PRO A 181 -3.38 14.45 13.08
N GLU A 182 -3.92 14.67 14.28
CA GLU A 182 -3.53 13.92 15.46
C GLU A 182 -4.09 12.50 15.41
N ASN A 183 -3.43 11.60 16.14
CA ASN A 183 -3.95 10.26 16.34
C ASN A 183 -5.29 10.31 17.09
N ILE A 184 -6.24 9.51 16.65
CA ILE A 184 -7.49 9.33 17.39
C ILE A 184 -7.19 8.38 18.55
N VAL A 185 -7.58 8.79 19.76
CA VAL A 185 -7.37 8.02 20.97
C VAL A 185 -8.73 7.62 21.53
N GLY A 186 -8.95 6.31 21.66
CA GLY A 186 -10.19 5.75 22.18
C GLY A 186 -10.37 5.99 23.70
N PRO A 187 -11.54 5.64 24.26
CA PRO A 187 -11.84 5.84 25.68
C PRO A 187 -10.85 5.14 26.63
N ALA A 188 -10.25 4.03 26.19
CA ALA A 188 -9.25 3.28 26.95
C ALA A 188 -7.84 3.89 26.90
N GLY A 189 -7.64 5.00 26.18
CA GLY A 189 -6.32 5.59 25.95
C GLY A 189 -5.49 4.86 24.89
N LEU A 190 -6.09 3.89 24.18
CA LEU A 190 -5.48 3.20 23.06
C LEU A 190 -5.56 4.06 21.81
N VAL A 191 -4.50 4.04 21.02
CA VAL A 191 -4.46 4.72 19.72
C VAL A 191 -5.19 3.83 18.70
N ASP A 192 -6.16 4.43 18.01
CA ASP A 192 -6.95 3.81 16.94
C ASP A 192 -6.02 3.28 15.83
N ASP A 193 -6.23 2.06 15.36
CA ASP A 193 -5.48 1.53 14.22
C ASP A 193 -6.02 2.18 12.93
N PRO A 194 -5.23 3.00 12.22
CA PRO A 194 -5.70 3.68 11.02
C PRO A 194 -6.07 2.73 9.87
N LEU A 195 -5.70 1.45 9.92
CA LEU A 195 -6.03 0.47 8.88
C LEU A 195 -7.21 -0.43 9.22
N THR A 196 -7.66 -0.47 10.48
CA THR A 196 -8.90 -1.15 10.82
C THR A 196 -10.06 -0.19 10.54
N MET A 197 -10.92 -0.56 9.59
CA MET A 197 -12.12 0.21 9.25
C MET A 197 -13.28 -0.08 10.22
N ASP A 198 -13.00 -0.67 11.37
CA ASP A 198 -14.00 -0.94 12.38
C ASP A 198 -14.44 0.38 13.01
N PHE A 199 -15.65 0.78 12.65
CA PHE A 199 -16.26 2.05 13.03
C PHE A 199 -16.51 2.20 14.54
N ASP A 200 -16.10 1.23 15.38
CA ASP A 200 -16.49 1.17 16.78
C ASP A 200 -15.51 0.40 17.70
N GLU A 201 -14.23 0.80 17.76
CA GLU A 201 -13.37 0.44 18.92
C GLU A 201 -13.89 1.07 20.24
N SER A 202 -14.89 1.95 20.17
CA SER A 202 -15.56 2.55 21.32
C SER A 202 -16.67 1.67 21.89
N GLN A 203 -17.14 0.67 21.15
CA GLN A 203 -18.03 -0.32 21.71
C GLN A 203 -17.19 -1.15 22.66
N PRO A 204 -17.54 -1.21 23.95
CA PRO A 204 -17.00 -2.27 24.77
C PRO A 204 -17.26 -3.54 23.99
N THR A 205 -16.21 -4.29 23.68
CA THR A 205 -16.40 -5.66 23.24
C THR A 205 -17.24 -6.27 24.34
N ASP A 206 -18.54 -6.42 24.08
CA ASP A 206 -19.44 -7.21 24.89
C ASP A 206 -18.87 -8.61 24.77
N THR A 207 -17.85 -8.86 25.59
CA THR A 207 -17.23 -10.16 25.76
C THR A 207 -18.42 -11.02 26.07
N PRO A 208 -18.83 -11.92 25.16
CA PRO A 208 -19.96 -12.77 25.43
C PRO A 208 -19.60 -13.45 26.73
N THR A 209 -20.31 -13.09 27.80
CA THR A 209 -20.13 -13.75 29.09
C THR A 209 -20.28 -15.22 28.75
N PRO A 210 -19.25 -16.06 28.99
CA PRO A 210 -19.34 -17.47 28.67
C PRO A 210 -20.59 -17.96 29.38
N THR A 211 -21.64 -18.21 28.60
CA THR A 211 -22.82 -18.87 29.11
C THR A 211 -22.31 -20.25 29.42
N GLU A 212 -22.10 -20.51 30.71
CA GLU A 212 -21.84 -21.85 31.23
C GLU A 212 -22.99 -22.73 30.74
N ASP A 213 -22.78 -23.42 29.63
CA ASP A 213 -23.69 -24.44 29.13
C ASP A 213 -23.45 -25.70 29.97
N PRO A 214 -24.37 -26.08 30.87
CA PRO A 214 -24.21 -27.28 31.66
C PRO A 214 -24.67 -28.47 30.81
N GLY A 215 -23.75 -28.92 29.95
CA GLY A 215 -23.65 -30.29 29.52
C GLY A 215 -24.43 -30.67 28.26
N THR A 216 -23.71 -31.24 27.30
CA THR A 216 -24.11 -32.48 26.62
C THR A 216 -22.85 -33.14 26.05
N PRO A 217 -22.50 -34.38 26.45
CA PRO A 217 -21.55 -35.19 25.69
C PRO A 217 -22.30 -35.79 24.50
N THR A 218 -21.72 -35.85 23.29
CA THR A 218 -21.90 -36.98 22.35
C THR A 218 -21.06 -36.79 21.08
N THR A 219 -20.09 -37.69 20.96
CA THR A 219 -19.51 -38.34 19.79
C THR A 219 -20.34 -38.33 18.50
N ALA A 220 -19.75 -37.93 17.37
CA ALA A 220 -19.75 -38.72 16.13
C ALA A 220 -18.76 -38.16 15.10
N THR A 221 -17.77 -38.99 14.78
CA THR A 221 -17.03 -39.04 13.52
C THR A 221 -18.00 -39.20 12.36
N GLU A 222 -17.93 -38.34 11.33
CA GLU A 222 -18.26 -38.74 9.97
C GLU A 222 -17.27 -38.16 8.94
N THR A 223 -16.65 -39.12 8.26
CA THR A 223 -15.89 -39.06 7.03
C THR A 223 -16.84 -38.95 5.83
N SER A 224 -16.63 -38.02 4.90
CA SER A 224 -16.92 -38.17 3.45
C SER A 224 -16.85 -36.84 2.71
N SER A 225 -15.96 -36.72 1.71
CA SER A 225 -16.24 -36.83 0.26
C SER A 225 -16.54 -35.45 -0.34
N SER A 226 -15.57 -34.82 -1.01
CA SER A 226 -15.35 -34.93 -2.46
C SER A 226 -16.64 -34.85 -3.28
N GLU A 227 -16.98 -33.64 -3.74
CA GLU A 227 -17.79 -33.48 -4.95
C GLU A 227 -17.45 -32.14 -5.65
N SER A 228 -16.69 -32.24 -6.74
CA SER A 228 -16.67 -31.24 -7.83
C SER A 228 -17.90 -31.44 -8.71
N PRO A 229 -18.52 -30.36 -9.21
CA PRO A 229 -18.70 -30.24 -10.67
C PRO A 229 -18.51 -28.79 -11.16
N ALA A 230 -17.75 -28.59 -12.25
CA ALA A 230 -18.22 -28.40 -13.63
C ALA A 230 -18.96 -27.06 -13.85
N GLU A 231 -18.32 -26.08 -14.51
CA GLU A 231 -18.50 -25.81 -15.95
C GLU A 231 -19.91 -25.33 -16.30
N SER A 232 -20.09 -24.03 -16.54
CA SER A 232 -21.15 -23.50 -17.43
C SER A 232 -20.87 -22.04 -17.80
N THR A 233 -20.35 -21.79 -19.01
CA THR A 233 -21.08 -21.32 -20.21
C THR A 233 -21.27 -19.80 -20.26
N GLU A 234 -20.43 -19.19 -21.08
CA GLU A 234 -20.51 -17.84 -21.63
C GLU A 234 -21.81 -17.61 -22.43
N PRO A 235 -22.35 -16.39 -22.47
CA PRO A 235 -22.93 -15.90 -23.71
C PRO A 235 -22.36 -14.53 -24.12
N THR A 236 -21.60 -14.58 -25.22
CA THR A 236 -21.38 -13.47 -26.15
C THR A 236 -22.71 -12.77 -26.48
N GLN A 237 -22.84 -11.48 -26.15
CA GLN A 237 -23.87 -10.61 -26.71
C GLN A 237 -23.23 -9.48 -27.52
N SER A 238 -23.30 -9.64 -28.83
CA SER A 238 -23.08 -8.60 -29.83
C SER A 238 -24.22 -7.57 -29.79
N LEU A 239 -23.90 -6.27 -29.76
CA LEU A 239 -24.87 -5.21 -30.08
C LEU A 239 -24.19 -4.06 -30.85
N PRO A 240 -24.99 -3.31 -31.66
CA PRO A 240 -24.59 -2.84 -32.99
C PRO A 240 -24.02 -1.43 -33.05
N ASP A 241 -23.23 -1.25 -34.11
CA ASP A 241 -22.83 0.00 -34.74
C ASP A 241 -24.02 0.97 -34.91
N THR A 242 -23.92 2.17 -34.34
CA THR A 242 -24.77 3.31 -34.72
C THR A 242 -23.88 4.48 -35.11
N SER A 243 -23.52 4.49 -36.40
CA SER A 243 -22.92 5.62 -37.08
C SER A 243 -23.94 6.76 -37.24
N GLY A 244 -23.80 7.81 -36.44
CA GLY A 244 -24.54 9.07 -36.57
C GLY A 244 -23.60 10.20 -37.00
N GLN A 245 -23.38 10.32 -38.30
CA GLN A 245 -22.60 11.38 -38.94
C GLN A 245 -23.45 12.66 -39.04
N VAL A 246 -23.08 13.73 -38.34
CA VAL A 246 -23.65 15.08 -38.53
C VAL A 246 -22.54 16.06 -38.89
N SER A 247 -22.57 16.50 -40.14
CA SER A 247 -21.73 17.58 -40.68
C SER A 247 -22.22 18.95 -40.19
N PRO A 248 -21.35 19.86 -39.73
CA PRO A 248 -21.70 21.26 -39.65
C PRO A 248 -21.52 21.95 -41.01
N THR A 249 -22.55 22.69 -41.38
CA THR A 249 -22.59 23.64 -42.50
C THR A 249 -21.77 24.88 -42.17
N LEU A 250 -21.12 25.42 -43.22
CA LEU A 250 -20.30 26.64 -43.31
C LEU A 250 -20.79 27.86 -42.51
#